data_AF-A0A3P3W8C2-F1
#
_entry.id   AF-A0A3P3W8C2-F1
#
_cell.length_a   1.000
_cell.length_b   1.000
_cell.length_c   1.000
_cell.angle_alpha   90.00
_cell.angle_beta   90.00
_cell.angle_gamma   90.00
#
_symmetry.space_group_name_H-M   'P 1'
#
loop_
_entity.id
_entity.type
_entity.pdbx_description
1 polymer ?
#
loop_
_entity_poly.entity_id
_entity_poly.type
_entity_poly.pdbx_seq_one_letter_code
_entity_poly.pdbx_strand_id
1 'polypeptide(L)'
;MKQSYNSYEEINRHLEILKIEREISFHRLMQSTSSISKSLTAPNLIKMGLGTIGTTISSSLGQSKQLKVFLFTTVLKFLIRKLFKRK
;
A
#
# COMPACT_ATOMS: atom_id res chain seq x y z
N MET A 1 29.47 8.01 7.04
CA MET A 1 30.63 8.92 7.16
C MET A 1 30.21 10.11 7.99
N LYS A 2 30.99 10.49 9.01
CA LYS A 2 30.72 11.70 9.82
C LYS A 2 31.20 12.90 9.01
N GLN A 3 30.31 13.83 8.66
CA GLN A 3 30.73 15.07 8.00
C GLN A 3 31.49 15.92 9.04
N SER A 4 32.68 16.38 8.65
CA SER A 4 33.49 17.30 9.44
C SER A 4 33.45 18.65 8.74
N TYR A 5 32.99 19.68 9.44
CA TYR A 5 32.93 21.04 8.90
C TYR A 5 34.10 21.84 9.44
N ASN A 6 34.74 22.63 8.57
CA ASN A 6 35.91 23.41 8.94
C ASN A 6 35.54 24.84 9.38
N SER A 7 34.31 25.29 9.11
CA SER A 7 33.81 26.62 9.48
C SER A 7 32.30 26.63 9.74
N TYR A 8 31.84 27.57 10.57
CA TYR A 8 30.41 27.82 10.79
C TYR A 8 29.68 28.25 9.51
N GLU A 9 30.38 28.88 8.58
CA GLU A 9 29.80 29.31 7.32
C GLU A 9 29.50 28.13 6.39
N GLU A 10 30.33 27.09 6.48
CA GLU A 10 30.11 25.81 5.79
C GLU A 10 28.91 25.07 6.39
N ILE A 11 28.78 25.08 7.72
CA ILE A 11 27.60 24.54 8.42
C ILE A 11 26.34 25.25 7.95
N ASN A 12 26.35 26.58 7.86
CA ASN A 12 25.17 27.36 7.52
C ASN A 12 24.70 27.11 6.08
N ARG A 13 25.64 27.05 5.13
CA ARG A 13 25.34 26.62 3.75
C ARG A 13 24.78 25.19 3.70
N HIS A 14 25.34 24.27 4.48
CA HIS A 14 24.84 22.91 4.53
C HIS A 14 23.41 22.84 5.10
N LEU A 15 23.11 23.65 6.12
CA LEU A 15 21.77 23.75 6.70
C LEU A 15 20.76 24.32 5.70
N GLU A 16 21.14 25.29 4.87
CA GLU A 16 20.30 25.77 3.77
C GLU A 16 20.01 24.67 2.75
N ILE A 17 21.03 23.90 2.35
CA ILE A 17 20.84 22.76 1.44
C ILE A 17 19.87 21.75 2.04
N LEU A 18 20.05 21.37 3.30
CA LEU A 18 19.16 20.44 4.01
C LEU A 18 17.72 20.97 4.07
N LYS A 19 17.54 22.28 4.23
CA LYS A 19 16.22 22.90 4.25
C LYS A 19 15.53 22.78 2.89
N ILE A 20 16.26 23.05 1.80
CA ILE A 20 15.76 22.91 0.43
C ILE A 20 15.43 21.43 0.12
N GLU A 21 16.32 20.49 0.47
CA GLU A 21 16.09 19.06 0.28
C GLU A 21 14.85 18.55 1.02
N ARG A 22 14.66 19.02 2.26
CA ARG A 22 13.46 18.73 3.05
C ARG A 22 12.20 19.24 2.34
N GLU A 23 12.23 20.47 1.85
CA GLU A 23 11.08 21.08 1.17
C GLU A 23 10.72 20.37 -0.13
N ILE A 24 11.72 19.99 -0.94
CA ILE A 24 11.55 19.17 -2.14
C ILE A 24 10.95 17.81 -1.78
N SER A 25 11.47 17.16 -0.74
CA SER A 25 10.99 15.87 -0.28
C SER A 25 9.54 15.95 0.21
N PHE A 26 9.19 17.01 0.95
CA PHE A 26 7.83 17.26 1.40
C PHE A 26 6.86 17.47 0.22
N HIS A 27 7.26 18.25 -0.78
CA HIS A 27 6.48 18.45 -1.99
C HIS A 27 6.27 17.15 -2.78
N ARG A 28 7.31 16.32 -2.90
CA ARG A 28 7.21 14.99 -3.52
C ARG A 28 6.26 14.08 -2.77
N LEU A 29 6.33 14.07 -1.43
CA LEU A 29 5.42 13.29 -0.59
C LEU A 29 3.98 13.77 -0.76
N MET A 30 3.71 15.08 -0.68
CA MET A 30 2.35 15.62 -0.91
C MET A 30 1.83 15.30 -2.31
N GLN A 31 2.66 15.40 -3.35
CA GLN A 31 2.27 15.02 -4.71
C GLN A 31 2.01 13.51 -4.82
N SER A 32 2.82 12.69 -4.15
CA SER A 32 2.64 11.24 -4.13
C SER A 32 1.37 10.84 -3.37
N THR A 33 1.05 11.45 -2.24
CA THR A 33 -0.17 11.17 -1.48
C THR A 33 -1.41 11.65 -2.22
N SER A 34 -1.34 12.79 -2.92
CA SER A 34 -2.37 13.26 -3.85
C SER A 34 -2.58 12.32 -5.04
N SER A 35 -1.49 11.76 -5.58
CA SER A 35 -1.54 10.78 -6.66
C SER A 35 -2.07 9.42 -6.19
N ILE A 36 -1.66 9.00 -4.99
CA ILE A 36 -2.11 7.78 -4.32
C ILE A 36 -3.59 7.89 -3.97
N SER A 37 -4.07 9.03 -3.45
CA SER A 37 -5.51 9.20 -3.17
C SER A 37 -6.36 9.17 -4.44
N LYS A 38 -5.87 9.75 -5.55
CA LYS A 38 -6.49 9.63 -6.88
C LYS A 38 -6.41 8.19 -7.43
N SER A 39 -5.34 7.46 -7.17
CA SER A 39 -5.17 6.05 -7.57
C SER A 39 -6.03 5.10 -6.74
N LEU A 40 -6.18 5.35 -5.43
CA LEU A 40 -7.03 4.62 -4.49
C LEU A 40 -8.51 5.02 -4.57
N THR A 41 -8.93 5.72 -5.62
CA THR A 41 -10.36 5.90 -5.85
C THR A 41 -11.01 4.52 -5.96
N ALA A 42 -12.08 4.28 -5.17
CA ALA A 42 -12.78 3.00 -5.05
C ALA A 42 -12.91 2.16 -6.34
N PRO A 43 -13.27 2.72 -7.53
CA PRO A 43 -13.34 1.95 -8.77
C PRO A 43 -12.01 1.31 -9.21
N ASN A 44 -10.86 1.92 -8.94
CA ASN A 44 -9.55 1.39 -9.33
C ASN A 44 -9.07 0.30 -8.37
N LEU A 45 -9.35 0.44 -7.07
CA LEU A 45 -9.10 -0.61 -6.08
C LEU A 45 -9.96 -1.85 -6.33
N ILE A 46 -11.23 -1.66 -6.69
CA ILE A 46 -12.14 -2.75 -7.06
C ILE A 46 -11.61 -3.45 -8.32
N LYS A 47 -11.17 -2.72 -9.34
CA LYS A 47 -10.59 -3.30 -10.56
C LYS A 47 -9.28 -4.06 -10.29
N MET A 48 -8.36 -3.51 -9.49
CA MET A 48 -7.10 -4.18 -9.16
C MET A 48 -7.33 -5.39 -8.24
N GLY A 49 -8.18 -5.27 -7.23
CA GLY A 49 -8.50 -6.34 -6.29
C GLY A 49 -9.29 -7.48 -6.92
N LEU A 50 -10.32 -7.18 -7.71
CA LEU A 50 -11.09 -8.21 -8.42
C LEU A 50 -10.29 -8.85 -9.57
N GLY A 51 -9.44 -8.08 -10.26
CA GLY A 51 -8.59 -8.60 -11.34
C GLY A 51 -7.51 -9.56 -10.84
N THR A 52 -6.89 -9.27 -9.71
CA THR A 52 -5.88 -10.16 -9.09
C THR A 52 -6.52 -11.35 -8.38
N ILE A 53 -7.61 -11.16 -7.64
CA ILE A 53 -8.34 -12.28 -7.02
C ILE A 53 -8.93 -13.20 -8.09
N GLY A 54 -9.49 -12.66 -9.18
CA GLY A 54 -10.05 -13.43 -10.28
C GLY A 54 -9.02 -14.28 -11.02
N THR A 55 -7.78 -13.80 -11.17
CA THR A 55 -6.70 -14.50 -11.89
C THR A 55 -5.93 -15.48 -11.00
N THR A 56 -5.73 -15.16 -9.72
CA THR A 56 -5.12 -16.09 -8.76
C THR A 56 -6.07 -17.25 -8.43
N ILE A 57 -7.39 -17.00 -8.32
CA ILE A 57 -8.37 -18.08 -8.09
C ILE A 57 -8.60 -18.91 -9.37
N SER A 58 -8.51 -18.33 -10.57
CA SER A 58 -8.71 -19.09 -11.81
C SER A 58 -7.52 -19.99 -12.16
N SER A 59 -6.29 -19.57 -11.87
CA SER A 59 -5.07 -20.33 -12.16
C SER A 59 -4.74 -21.42 -11.12
N SER A 60 -5.11 -21.23 -9.85
CA SER A 60 -4.91 -22.25 -8.79
C SER A 60 -6.02 -23.32 -8.72
N LEU A 61 -7.16 -23.10 -9.38
CA LEU A 61 -8.39 -23.88 -9.14
C LEU A 61 -8.92 -24.56 -10.40
N GLY A 62 -7.98 -25.02 -11.23
CA GLY A 62 -8.27 -25.98 -12.28
C GLY A 62 -8.89 -27.25 -11.71
N GLN A 63 -10.04 -27.63 -12.26
CA GLN A 63 -10.62 -28.98 -12.32
C GLN A 63 -11.74 -29.43 -11.35
N SER A 64 -12.19 -28.71 -10.31
CA SER A 64 -13.45 -29.13 -9.65
C SER A 64 -14.31 -28.01 -9.07
N LYS A 65 -15.55 -27.89 -9.60
CA LYS A 65 -16.60 -26.97 -9.10
C LYS A 65 -16.92 -27.20 -7.62
N GLN A 66 -16.77 -28.43 -7.14
CA GLN A 66 -17.14 -28.83 -5.77
C GLN A 66 -16.17 -28.29 -4.71
N LEU A 67 -14.86 -28.27 -4.99
CA LEU A 67 -13.87 -27.70 -4.06
C LEU A 67 -14.03 -26.19 -3.93
N LYS A 68 -14.46 -25.49 -5.00
CA LYS A 68 -14.73 -24.05 -4.94
C LYS A 68 -15.83 -23.73 -3.91
N VAL A 69 -16.93 -24.47 -3.96
CA VAL A 69 -18.07 -24.29 -3.05
C VAL A 69 -17.68 -24.65 -1.62
N PHE A 70 -16.92 -25.72 -1.43
CA PHE A 70 -16.46 -26.13 -0.10
C PHE A 70 -15.50 -25.12 0.54
N LEU A 71 -14.52 -24.61 -0.22
CA LEU A 71 -13.59 -23.59 0.27
C LEU A 71 -14.33 -22.27 0.54
N PHE A 72 -15.22 -21.85 -0.36
CA PHE A 72 -16.00 -20.64 -0.18
C PHE A 72 -16.89 -20.70 1.08
N THR A 73 -17.62 -21.81 1.27
CA THR A 73 -18.49 -21.98 2.45
C THR A 73 -17.69 -22.07 3.75
N THR A 74 -16.50 -22.69 3.73
CA THR A 74 -15.62 -22.79 4.90
C THR A 74 -15.04 -21.42 5.27
N VAL A 75 -14.53 -20.67 4.30
CA VAL A 75 -14.00 -19.31 4.52
C VAL A 75 -15.12 -18.38 4.98
N LEU A 76 -16.29 -18.42 4.35
CA LEU A 76 -17.44 -17.61 4.73
C LEU A 76 -17.91 -17.94 6.16
N LYS A 77 -18.01 -19.23 6.52
CA LYS A 77 -18.37 -19.68 7.88
C LYS A 77 -17.33 -19.26 8.92
N PHE A 78 -16.05 -19.28 8.58
CA PHE A 78 -14.97 -18.79 9.44
C PHE A 78 -15.07 -17.27 9.65
N LEU A 79 -15.33 -16.52 8.59
CA LEU A 79 -15.46 -15.06 8.63
C LEU A 79 -16.69 -14.64 9.45
N ILE A 80 -17.84 -15.26 9.21
CA ILE A 80 -19.07 -15.08 9.99
C ILE A 80 -18.81 -15.43 11.45
N ARG A 81 -18.20 -16.57 11.75
CA ARG A 81 -17.83 -16.91 13.14
C ARG A 81 -16.91 -15.89 13.77
N LYS A 82 -15.92 -15.36 13.05
CA LYS A 82 -14.98 -14.36 13.57
C LYS A 82 -15.68 -13.02 13.86
N LEU A 83 -16.64 -12.62 13.03
CA LEU A 83 -17.42 -11.39 13.21
C LEU A 83 -18.47 -11.52 14.31
N PHE A 84 -19.16 -12.65 14.40
CA PHE A 84 -20.22 -12.90 15.38
C PHE A 84 -19.73 -13.44 16.73
N LYS A 85 -18.47 -13.91 16.86
CA LYS A 85 -17.84 -14.26 18.15
C LYS A 85 -17.30 -13.08 18.94
N ARG A 86 -17.44 -11.83 18.45
CA ARG A 86 -17.07 -10.61 19.16
C ARG A 86 -18.27 -9.96 19.88
N LYS A 87 -19.19 -10.78 20.39
CA LYS A 87 -20.25 -10.36 21.30
C LYS A 87 -20.18 -11.19 22.57
#